data_AF-A0A9Q2KXY0-F1
#
_entry.id   AF-A0A9Q2KXY0-F1
#
_cell.length_a   1.000
_cell.length_b   1.000
_cell.length_c   1.000
_cell.angle_alpha   90.00
_cell.angle_beta   90.00
_cell.angle_gamma   90.00
#
_symmetry.space_group_name_H-M   'P 1'
#
loop_
_entity.id
_entity.type
_entity.pdbx_description
1 polymer ?
#
loop_
_entity_poly.entity_id
_entity_poly.type
_entity_poly.pdbx_seq_one_letter_code
_entity_poly.pdbx_strand_id
1 'polypeptide(L)'
;MNIENLNRICHKLSLNHLLRIFSVYNIQTKNMRFEPILVDSTAAATILRISRKQEHIYIDINVFKLKPFAGLEVRYQEYIYDNNDLALEVLEYGTRSLLYRYIIRTKELHRLTQSNSYIKAAHKFTIDNTINALYKALSEDYCTIINYEKELVKIKRSPSLVGQKNIGNIYLGGYITSFIYLIKVNIVLLNKNHKDVKRIKTRIKIIKKNIRNNSIRIKLNIAVENNKPNNKYIGDTYL
;
A
#
# COMPACT_ATOMS: atom_id res chain seq x y z
N MET A 1 -7.49 -25.70 -19.17
CA MET A 1 -6.57 -25.04 -20.14
C MET A 1 -5.73 -26.10 -20.81
N ASN A 2 -5.74 -26.18 -22.15
CA ASN A 2 -4.82 -27.04 -22.86
C ASN A 2 -3.47 -26.33 -23.00
N ILE A 3 -2.45 -26.82 -22.27
CA ILE A 3 -1.10 -26.25 -22.24
C ILE A 3 -0.42 -26.39 -23.61
N GLU A 4 -0.70 -27.44 -24.36
CA GLU A 4 -0.13 -27.67 -25.68
C GLU A 4 -0.58 -26.59 -26.67
N ASN A 5 -1.85 -26.20 -26.62
CA ASN A 5 -2.36 -25.09 -27.43
C ASN A 5 -1.73 -23.75 -27.03
N LEU A 6 -1.50 -23.53 -25.73
CA LEU A 6 -0.83 -22.32 -25.25
C LEU A 6 0.65 -22.27 -25.66
N ASN A 7 1.31 -23.43 -25.65
CA ASN A 7 2.71 -23.56 -26.04
C ASN A 7 2.91 -23.24 -27.54
N ARG A 8 1.95 -23.60 -28.41
CA ARG A 8 2.00 -23.25 -29.86
C ARG A 8 2.03 -21.75 -30.14
N ILE A 9 1.52 -20.93 -29.22
CA ILE A 9 1.44 -19.47 -29.39
C ILE A 9 2.35 -18.70 -28.43
N CYS A 10 3.07 -19.38 -27.54
CA CYS A 10 3.76 -18.74 -26.42
C CYS A 10 4.83 -17.73 -26.85
N HIS A 11 5.50 -17.98 -27.97
CA HIS A 11 6.50 -17.10 -28.57
C HIS A 11 5.94 -15.72 -29.01
N LYS A 12 4.63 -15.61 -29.22
CA LYS A 12 3.94 -14.36 -29.56
C LYS A 12 3.39 -13.63 -28.32
N LEU A 13 3.46 -14.27 -27.15
CA LEU A 13 2.91 -13.70 -25.92
C LEU A 13 3.93 -12.81 -25.23
N SER A 14 3.44 -11.70 -24.67
CA SER A 14 4.18 -10.97 -23.65
C SER A 14 3.97 -11.64 -22.30
N LEU A 15 4.87 -11.40 -21.35
CA LEU A 15 4.72 -11.90 -19.98
C LEU A 15 3.39 -11.46 -19.34
N ASN A 16 2.95 -10.21 -19.59
CA ASN A 16 1.68 -9.70 -19.10
C ASN A 16 0.48 -10.45 -19.71
N HIS A 17 0.54 -10.79 -21.00
CA HIS A 17 -0.50 -11.57 -21.66
C HIS A 17 -0.59 -12.98 -21.07
N LEU A 18 0.57 -13.60 -20.81
CA LEU A 18 0.62 -14.92 -20.21
C LEU A 18 0.04 -14.94 -18.78
N LEU A 19 0.43 -13.99 -17.93
CA LEU A 19 -0.10 -13.86 -16.57
C LEU A 19 -1.62 -13.64 -16.58
N ARG A 20 -2.13 -12.86 -17.54
CA ARG A 20 -3.57 -12.66 -17.73
C ARG A 20 -4.29 -13.95 -18.13
N ILE A 21 -3.74 -14.72 -19.07
CA ILE A 21 -4.30 -16.04 -19.45
C ILE A 21 -4.38 -16.94 -18.21
N PHE A 22 -3.31 -17.04 -17.43
CA PHE A 22 -3.31 -17.87 -16.24
C PHE A 22 -4.30 -17.41 -15.16
N SER A 23 -4.48 -16.10 -15.00
CA SER A 23 -5.50 -15.55 -14.11
C SER A 23 -6.93 -15.95 -14.54
N VAL A 24 -7.22 -15.99 -15.85
CA VAL A 24 -8.53 -16.40 -16.37
C VAL A 24 -8.81 -17.88 -16.07
N TYR A 25 -7.77 -18.71 -16.11
CA TYR A 25 -7.89 -20.13 -15.78
C TYR A 25 -7.73 -20.44 -14.28
N ASN A 26 -7.80 -19.42 -13.41
CA ASN A 26 -7.67 -19.55 -11.94
C ASN A 26 -6.41 -20.31 -11.49
N ILE A 27 -5.32 -20.21 -12.25
CA ILE A 27 -4.06 -20.81 -11.87
C ILE A 27 -3.45 -19.90 -10.78
N GLN A 28 -3.26 -20.47 -9.60
CA GLN A 28 -2.64 -19.74 -8.49
C GLN A 28 -1.17 -19.47 -8.80
N THR A 29 -0.66 -18.31 -8.38
CA THR A 29 0.76 -17.93 -8.58
C THR A 29 1.73 -18.93 -7.96
N LYS A 30 1.35 -19.57 -6.84
CA LYS A 30 2.11 -20.64 -6.19
C LYS A 30 2.30 -21.87 -7.10
N ASN A 31 1.44 -22.03 -8.10
CA ASN A 31 1.48 -23.13 -9.06
C ASN A 31 2.29 -22.75 -10.32
N MET A 32 2.82 -21.53 -10.42
CA MET A 32 3.62 -21.07 -11.56
C MET A 32 5.12 -21.07 -11.20
N ARG A 33 5.94 -21.58 -12.10
CA ARG A 33 7.40 -21.56 -12.01
C ARG A 33 7.96 -20.87 -13.25
N PHE A 34 8.69 -19.78 -13.04
CA PHE A 34 9.36 -19.04 -14.11
C PHE A 34 10.82 -19.46 -14.14
N GLU A 35 11.19 -20.19 -15.18
CA GLU A 35 12.55 -20.69 -15.36
C GLU A 35 13.32 -19.71 -16.24
N PRO A 36 14.42 -19.12 -15.75
CA PRO A 36 15.25 -18.25 -16.57
C PRO A 36 15.98 -19.10 -17.62
N ILE A 37 15.88 -18.68 -18.87
CA ILE A 37 16.67 -19.23 -19.98
C ILE A 37 17.61 -18.13 -20.45
N LEU A 38 18.91 -18.39 -20.32
CA LEU A 38 20.01 -17.52 -20.75
C LEU A 38 20.48 -17.99 -22.14
N VAL A 39 19.60 -17.96 -23.12
CA VAL A 39 19.92 -18.37 -24.50
C VAL A 39 20.05 -17.14 -25.38
N ASP A 40 20.97 -17.25 -26.34
CA ASP A 40 21.41 -16.25 -27.30
C ASP A 40 20.28 -15.44 -27.97
N SER A 41 20.67 -14.23 -28.37
CA SER A 41 19.91 -13.05 -28.79
C SER A 41 18.90 -13.23 -29.93
N THR A 42 18.97 -14.35 -30.66
CA THR A 42 18.22 -14.60 -31.90
C THR A 42 16.74 -14.92 -31.68
N ALA A 43 16.36 -15.40 -30.49
CA ALA A 43 14.96 -15.60 -30.15
C ALA A 43 14.29 -14.27 -29.77
N ALA A 44 13.50 -13.68 -30.68
CA ALA A 44 12.76 -12.43 -30.43
C ALA A 44 11.74 -12.55 -29.28
N ALA A 45 11.35 -13.78 -28.93
CA ALA A 45 10.31 -14.05 -27.95
C ALA A 45 10.80 -13.98 -26.50
N THR A 46 9.99 -13.36 -25.63
CA THR A 46 10.21 -13.36 -24.17
C THR A 46 9.84 -14.69 -23.51
N ILE A 47 8.83 -15.39 -24.02
CA ILE A 47 8.41 -16.71 -23.52
C ILE A 47 8.78 -17.75 -24.57
N LEU A 48 9.60 -18.72 -24.17
CA LEU A 48 10.13 -19.72 -25.09
C LEU A 48 9.29 -20.99 -25.10
N ARG A 49 8.83 -21.43 -23.92
CA ARG A 49 8.07 -22.66 -23.76
C ARG A 49 7.21 -22.60 -22.50
N ILE A 50 6.08 -23.27 -22.55
CA ILE A 50 5.21 -23.50 -21.39
C ILE A 50 4.93 -24.99 -21.31
N SER A 51 5.15 -25.56 -20.14
CA SER A 51 4.88 -26.97 -19.86
C SER A 51 4.13 -27.13 -18.55
N ARG A 52 3.46 -28.27 -18.38
CA ARG A 52 2.79 -28.62 -17.13
C ARG A 52 3.37 -29.92 -16.62
N LYS A 53 3.79 -29.90 -15.35
CA LYS A 53 4.22 -31.09 -14.63
C LYS A 53 3.47 -31.11 -13.31
N GLN A 54 2.64 -32.15 -13.12
CA GLN A 54 1.76 -32.28 -11.96
C GLN A 54 0.85 -31.04 -11.80
N GLU A 55 0.86 -30.41 -10.61
CA GLU A 55 0.11 -29.19 -10.31
C GLU A 55 0.80 -27.89 -10.76
N HIS A 56 2.05 -27.98 -11.21
CA HIS A 56 2.86 -26.82 -11.57
C HIS A 56 2.92 -26.56 -13.07
N ILE A 57 2.91 -25.28 -13.43
CA ILE A 57 3.13 -24.80 -14.79
C ILE A 57 4.51 -24.15 -14.81
N TYR A 58 5.37 -24.66 -15.69
CA TYR A 58 6.73 -24.19 -15.90
C TYR A 58 6.76 -23.32 -17.16
N ILE A 59 7.40 -22.17 -17.04
CA ILE A 59 7.42 -21.13 -18.07
C ILE A 59 8.87 -20.75 -18.29
N ASP A 60 9.38 -21.10 -19.45
CA ASP A 60 10.75 -20.81 -19.85
C ASP A 60 10.80 -19.38 -20.39
N ILE A 61 11.53 -18.50 -19.70
CA ILE A 61 11.61 -17.07 -19.98
C ILE A 61 12.99 -16.73 -20.54
N ASN A 62 13.04 -16.16 -21.74
CA ASN A 62 14.24 -15.47 -22.19
C ASN A 62 14.40 -14.18 -21.38
N VAL A 63 15.28 -14.23 -20.39
CA VAL A 63 15.47 -13.13 -19.43
C VAL A 63 16.09 -11.91 -20.07
N PHE A 64 16.96 -12.06 -21.08
CA PHE A 64 17.58 -10.92 -21.77
C PHE A 64 16.58 -10.05 -22.52
N LYS A 65 15.38 -10.56 -22.85
CA LYS A 65 14.30 -9.74 -23.42
C LYS A 65 13.55 -8.89 -22.38
N LEU A 66 13.81 -9.09 -21.10
CA LEU A 66 13.25 -8.26 -20.03
C LEU A 66 14.17 -7.08 -19.74
N LYS A 67 13.61 -5.86 -19.74
CA LYS A 67 14.36 -4.60 -19.56
C LYS A 67 15.42 -4.60 -18.43
N PRO A 68 15.18 -5.15 -17.23
CA PRO A 68 16.20 -5.15 -16.17
C PRO A 68 17.37 -6.10 -16.41
N PHE A 69 17.21 -7.12 -17.25
CA PHE A 69 18.19 -8.17 -17.47
C PHE A 69 18.85 -8.07 -18.85
N ALA A 70 18.32 -7.25 -19.77
CA ALA A 70 18.85 -7.07 -21.12
C ALA A 70 20.36 -6.73 -21.14
N GLY A 71 20.83 -5.91 -20.21
CA GLY A 71 22.26 -5.56 -20.11
C GLY A 71 23.17 -6.69 -19.63
N LEU A 72 22.63 -7.80 -19.13
CA LEU A 72 23.42 -8.95 -18.67
C LEU A 72 23.79 -9.90 -19.83
N GLU A 73 23.18 -9.74 -21.00
CA GLU A 73 23.42 -10.61 -22.16
C GLU A 73 24.90 -10.59 -22.58
N VAL A 74 25.49 -9.39 -22.66
CA VAL A 74 26.90 -9.20 -23.02
C VAL A 74 27.82 -9.92 -22.02
N ARG A 75 27.57 -9.75 -20.72
CA ARG A 75 28.38 -10.40 -19.66
C ARG A 75 28.26 -11.92 -19.68
N TYR A 76 27.07 -12.44 -19.96
CA TYR A 76 26.85 -13.87 -20.07
C TYR A 76 27.65 -14.47 -21.24
N GLN A 77 27.67 -13.80 -22.40
CA GLN A 77 28.45 -14.24 -23.56
C GLN A 77 29.97 -14.16 -23.31
N GLU A 78 30.43 -13.12 -22.61
CA GLU A 78 31.85 -13.01 -22.17
C GLU A 78 32.24 -14.21 -21.29
N TYR A 79 31.42 -14.57 -20.30
CA TYR A 79 31.73 -15.70 -19.41
C TYR A 79 31.70 -17.07 -20.10
N ILE A 80 30.87 -17.23 -21.14
CA ILE A 80 30.92 -18.43 -21.99
C ILE A 80 32.24 -18.49 -22.76
N TYR A 81 32.65 -17.38 -23.39
CA TYR A 81 33.89 -17.32 -24.16
C TYR A 81 35.13 -17.62 -23.29
N ASP A 82 35.13 -17.11 -22.06
CA ASP A 82 36.22 -17.28 -21.10
C ASP A 82 36.21 -18.63 -20.36
N ASN A 83 35.25 -19.53 -20.64
CA ASN A 83 35.03 -20.80 -19.91
C ASN A 83 34.96 -20.62 -18.38
N ASN A 84 34.29 -19.56 -17.92
CA ASN A 84 34.20 -19.23 -16.49
C ASN A 84 32.94 -19.81 -15.85
N ASP A 85 32.97 -21.12 -15.59
CA ASP A 85 31.84 -21.90 -15.08
C ASP A 85 31.27 -21.34 -13.76
N LEU A 86 32.13 -20.87 -12.86
CA LEU A 86 31.71 -20.30 -11.58
C LEU A 86 30.93 -18.99 -11.77
N ALA A 87 31.38 -18.12 -12.68
CA ALA A 87 30.67 -16.88 -12.97
C ALA A 87 29.32 -17.13 -13.64
N LEU A 88 29.24 -18.14 -14.52
CA LEU A 88 27.99 -18.59 -15.14
C LEU A 88 27.00 -19.10 -14.09
N GLU A 89 27.43 -19.96 -13.17
CA GLU A 89 26.58 -20.51 -12.10
C GLU A 89 26.02 -19.40 -11.19
N VAL A 90 26.88 -18.45 -10.79
CA VAL A 90 26.46 -17.31 -9.95
C VAL A 90 25.46 -16.42 -10.69
N LEU A 91 25.69 -16.15 -11.98
CA LEU A 91 24.80 -15.33 -12.80
C LEU A 91 23.45 -16.01 -13.01
N GLU A 92 23.43 -17.32 -13.25
CA GLU A 92 22.22 -18.14 -13.34
C GLU A 92 21.40 -18.10 -12.04
N TYR A 93 22.05 -18.34 -10.91
CA TYR A 93 21.41 -18.35 -9.61
C TYR A 93 20.82 -16.97 -9.25
N GLY A 94 21.60 -15.91 -9.48
CA GLY A 94 21.19 -14.53 -9.25
C GLY A 94 20.00 -14.15 -10.15
N THR A 95 20.06 -14.52 -11.43
CA THR A 95 18.99 -14.24 -12.39
C THR A 95 17.72 -15.00 -12.04
N ARG A 96 17.79 -16.28 -11.65
CA ARG A 96 16.62 -17.05 -11.17
C ARG A 96 15.95 -16.39 -9.97
N SER A 97 16.75 -15.99 -8.99
CA SER A 97 16.29 -15.34 -7.76
C SER A 97 15.62 -13.98 -8.03
N LEU A 98 16.19 -13.20 -8.95
CA LEU A 98 15.67 -11.89 -9.33
C LEU A 98 14.50 -11.98 -10.29
N LEU A 99 14.45 -12.96 -11.18
CA LEU A 99 13.37 -13.17 -12.14
C LEU A 99 12.05 -13.39 -11.41
N TYR A 100 12.04 -14.27 -10.41
CA TYR A 100 10.85 -14.49 -9.57
C TYR A 100 10.40 -13.17 -8.91
N ARG A 101 11.33 -12.37 -8.38
CA ARG A 101 11.03 -11.05 -7.79
C ARG A 101 10.59 -10.02 -8.83
N TYR A 102 11.13 -10.03 -10.04
CA TYR A 102 10.73 -9.09 -11.08
C TYR A 102 9.34 -9.44 -11.62
N ILE A 103 9.11 -10.70 -11.99
CA ILE A 103 7.85 -11.17 -12.54
C ILE A 103 6.70 -11.06 -11.52
N ILE A 104 6.97 -11.35 -10.23
CA ILE A 104 5.94 -11.37 -9.19
C ILE A 104 5.92 -10.06 -8.36
N ARG A 105 7.00 -9.25 -8.37
CA ARG A 105 7.14 -8.02 -7.55
C ARG A 105 7.75 -6.81 -8.31
N THR A 106 7.44 -6.66 -9.59
CA THR A 106 7.81 -5.46 -10.37
C THR A 106 7.27 -4.18 -9.75
N LYS A 107 8.00 -3.07 -9.96
CA LYS A 107 7.89 -1.72 -9.36
C LYS A 107 6.48 -1.14 -9.16
N GLU A 108 5.46 -1.62 -9.87
CA GLU A 108 4.07 -1.24 -9.62
C GLU A 108 3.51 -1.78 -8.30
N LEU A 109 3.91 -2.98 -7.87
CA LEU A 109 3.55 -3.47 -6.53
C LEU A 109 4.23 -2.63 -5.45
N HIS A 110 5.47 -2.19 -5.66
CA HIS A 110 6.14 -1.26 -4.74
C HIS A 110 5.43 0.10 -4.68
N ARG A 111 4.92 0.59 -5.82
CA ARG A 111 4.11 1.82 -5.89
C ARG A 111 2.74 1.64 -5.23
N LEU A 112 2.12 0.47 -5.38
CA LEU A 112 0.85 0.06 -4.76
C LEU A 112 1.00 -0.31 -3.27
N THR A 113 2.17 -0.70 -2.79
CA THR A 113 2.40 -0.99 -1.35
C THR A 113 2.70 0.27 -0.56
N GLN A 114 3.29 1.31 -1.17
CA GLN A 114 3.33 2.67 -0.58
C GLN A 114 1.96 3.38 -0.65
N SER A 115 1.15 3.07 -1.67
CA SER A 115 -0.24 3.52 -1.81
C SER A 115 -1.21 2.36 -1.60
N ASN A 116 -1.17 1.73 -0.42
CA ASN A 116 -1.97 0.54 -0.12
C ASN A 116 -3.49 0.81 -0.27
N SER A 117 -4.06 0.44 -1.42
CA SER A 117 -5.49 0.58 -1.73
C SER A 117 -6.37 -0.39 -0.92
N TYR A 118 -5.76 -1.28 -0.14
CA TYR A 118 -6.41 -2.19 0.81
C TYR A 118 -6.37 -1.70 2.25
N ILE A 119 -5.57 -0.65 2.56
CA ILE A 119 -5.52 -0.01 3.87
C ILE A 119 -5.41 1.50 3.69
N LYS A 120 -6.56 2.19 3.74
CA LYS A 120 -6.56 3.65 3.84
C LYS A 120 -6.01 4.06 5.21
N ALA A 121 -4.98 4.89 5.20
CA ALA A 121 -4.48 5.61 6.36
C ALA A 121 -4.40 7.09 6.00
N ALA A 122 -4.73 7.99 6.92
CA ALA A 122 -4.43 9.40 6.74
C ALA A 122 -2.91 9.62 6.64
N HIS A 123 -2.48 10.50 5.73
CA HIS A 123 -1.09 10.96 5.71
C HIS A 123 -0.78 11.64 7.04
N LYS A 124 0.45 11.42 7.56
CA LYS A 124 0.89 12.01 8.83
C LYS A 124 0.67 13.53 8.87
N PHE A 125 0.99 14.22 7.77
CA PHE A 125 0.71 15.65 7.58
C PHE A 125 -0.76 16.05 7.82
N THR A 126 -1.72 15.22 7.38
CA THR A 126 -3.15 15.48 7.62
C THR A 126 -3.53 15.33 9.09
N ILE A 127 -2.92 14.38 9.80
CA ILE A 127 -3.11 14.17 11.23
C ILE A 127 -2.56 15.37 12.00
N ASP A 128 -1.32 15.76 11.71
CA ASP A 128 -0.63 16.89 12.34
C ASP A 128 -1.39 18.20 12.12
N ASN A 129 -1.87 18.46 10.89
CA ASN A 129 -2.70 19.63 10.60
C ASN A 129 -4.05 19.62 11.34
N THR A 130 -4.64 18.45 11.51
CA THR A 130 -5.90 18.32 12.25
C THR A 130 -5.68 18.61 13.73
N ILE A 131 -4.59 18.10 14.31
CA ILE A 131 -4.20 18.36 15.70
C ILE A 131 -3.89 19.85 15.88
N ASN A 132 -3.13 20.46 14.97
CA ASN A 132 -2.81 21.89 15.02
C ASN A 132 -4.06 22.76 14.91
N ALA A 133 -5.00 22.41 14.02
CA ALA A 133 -6.27 23.12 13.91
C ALA A 133 -7.14 23.00 15.17
N LEU A 134 -7.11 21.84 15.84
CA LEU A 134 -7.81 21.63 17.11
C LEU A 134 -7.17 22.43 18.25
N TYR A 135 -5.84 22.45 18.35
CA TYR A 135 -5.13 23.31 19.30
C TYR A 135 -5.49 24.78 19.03
N LYS A 136 -5.27 25.30 17.82
CA LYS A 136 -5.58 26.70 17.48
C LYS A 136 -7.03 27.09 17.79
N ALA A 137 -7.99 26.18 17.63
CA ALA A 137 -9.40 26.48 17.88
C ALA A 137 -9.83 26.38 19.35
N LEU A 138 -9.05 25.72 20.21
CA LEU A 138 -9.49 25.34 21.57
C LEU A 138 -8.49 25.73 22.67
N SER A 139 -7.18 25.68 22.41
CA SER A 139 -6.16 25.86 23.45
C SER A 139 -6.03 27.29 23.97
N GLU A 140 -6.42 28.28 23.16
CA GLU A 140 -6.46 29.68 23.61
C GLU A 140 -7.56 29.91 24.65
N ASP A 141 -8.71 29.23 24.49
CA ASP A 141 -9.90 29.45 25.31
C ASP A 141 -10.07 28.39 26.43
N TYR A 142 -9.42 27.22 26.32
CA TYR A 142 -9.65 26.07 27.21
C TYR A 142 -8.40 25.22 27.45
N CYS A 143 -8.27 24.62 28.64
CA CYS A 143 -7.29 23.58 28.92
C CYS A 143 -7.59 22.34 28.06
N THR A 144 -6.76 22.11 27.04
CA THR A 144 -7.01 21.12 26.00
C THR A 144 -5.83 20.16 25.88
N ILE A 145 -6.07 18.87 26.08
CA ILE A 145 -5.10 17.78 25.89
C ILE A 145 -5.53 16.94 24.70
N ILE A 146 -4.68 16.82 23.69
CA ILE A 146 -4.98 16.07 22.47
C ILE A 146 -3.98 14.93 22.29
N ASN A 147 -4.50 13.71 22.34
CA ASN A 147 -3.74 12.49 22.03
C ASN A 147 -4.39 11.78 20.84
N TYR A 148 -3.68 10.89 20.17
CA TYR A 148 -4.26 10.05 19.12
C TYR A 148 -3.77 8.62 19.16
N GLU A 149 -4.65 7.70 18.78
CA GLU A 149 -4.37 6.27 18.65
C GLU A 149 -4.73 5.79 17.25
N LYS A 150 -4.12 4.69 16.82
CA LYS A 150 -4.35 4.09 15.51
C LYS A 150 -5.11 2.78 15.69
N GLU A 151 -6.25 2.64 15.03
CA GLU A 151 -7.11 1.46 15.10
C GLU A 151 -7.36 0.89 13.70
N LEU A 152 -7.32 -0.44 13.56
CA LEU A 152 -7.65 -1.13 12.32
C LEU A 152 -9.14 -1.46 12.29
N VAL A 153 -9.89 -0.89 11.34
CA VAL A 153 -11.34 -1.10 11.20
C VAL A 153 -11.73 -1.44 9.77
N LYS A 154 -12.92 -2.02 9.57
CA LYS A 154 -13.49 -2.27 8.25
C LYS A 154 -14.51 -1.19 7.91
N ILE A 155 -14.21 -0.31 6.95
CA ILE A 155 -15.09 0.79 6.55
C ILE A 155 -15.93 0.34 5.35
N LYS A 156 -17.26 0.49 5.44
CA LYS A 156 -18.16 0.27 4.31
C LYS A 156 -17.93 1.33 3.24
N ARG A 157 -17.82 0.92 1.98
CA ARG A 157 -17.74 1.84 0.83
C ARG A 157 -18.63 1.36 -0.30
N SER A 158 -19.03 2.30 -1.15
CA SER A 158 -19.54 1.95 -2.47
C SER A 158 -18.46 1.16 -3.21
N PRO A 159 -18.81 0.04 -3.83
CA PRO A 159 -17.85 -0.74 -4.56
C PRO A 159 -17.15 0.12 -5.61
N SER A 160 -15.82 0.08 -5.62
CA SER A 160 -15.00 0.92 -6.49
C SER A 160 -14.11 0.04 -7.33
N LEU A 161 -14.08 0.31 -8.62
CA LEU A 161 -13.17 -0.28 -9.58
C LEU A 161 -11.84 0.49 -9.53
N VAL A 162 -10.73 -0.20 -9.24
CA VAL A 162 -9.39 0.42 -9.18
C VAL A 162 -8.43 -0.36 -10.07
N GLY A 163 -7.73 0.34 -10.97
CA GLY A 163 -6.77 -0.26 -11.90
C GLY A 163 -6.32 0.75 -12.98
N GLN A 164 -5.19 0.47 -13.63
CA GLN A 164 -4.79 1.15 -14.87
C GLN A 164 -5.33 0.37 -16.07
N LYS A 165 -5.54 1.05 -17.20
CA LYS A 165 -6.08 0.48 -18.46
C LYS A 165 -5.39 -0.84 -18.88
N ASN A 166 -4.14 -1.05 -18.50
CA ASN A 166 -3.32 -2.19 -18.94
C ASN A 166 -3.39 -3.42 -18.01
N ILE A 167 -3.95 -3.28 -16.80
CA ILE A 167 -4.00 -4.35 -15.77
C ILE A 167 -5.45 -4.74 -15.43
N GLY A 168 -6.43 -4.00 -15.97
CA GLY A 168 -7.85 -4.19 -15.68
C GLY A 168 -8.24 -3.57 -14.35
N ASN A 169 -9.53 -3.30 -14.19
CA ASN A 169 -10.07 -2.72 -12.97
C ASN A 169 -10.45 -3.82 -11.98
N ILE A 170 -9.93 -3.77 -10.77
CA ILE A 170 -10.27 -4.70 -9.68
C ILE A 170 -11.47 -4.13 -8.91
N TYR A 171 -12.50 -4.96 -8.73
CA TYR A 171 -13.67 -4.62 -7.91
C TYR A 171 -13.29 -4.74 -6.45
N LEU A 172 -13.05 -3.60 -5.80
CA LEU A 172 -12.83 -3.62 -4.38
C LEU A 172 -14.20 -3.68 -3.70
N GLY A 173 -14.45 -4.79 -3.00
CA GLY A 173 -15.72 -5.10 -2.35
C GLY A 173 -16.24 -3.97 -1.43
N GLY A 174 -17.48 -4.14 -0.96
CA GLY A 174 -18.21 -3.11 -0.21
C GLY A 174 -17.61 -2.73 1.15
N TYR A 175 -16.51 -3.35 1.57
CA TYR A 175 -15.76 -3.00 2.78
C TYR A 175 -14.26 -2.96 2.48
N ILE A 176 -13.57 -1.98 3.06
CA ILE A 176 -12.11 -1.83 3.00
C ILE A 176 -11.54 -1.81 4.42
N THR A 177 -10.58 -2.69 4.70
CA THR A 177 -9.76 -2.61 5.92
C THR A 177 -9.04 -1.27 5.92
N SER A 178 -9.08 -0.49 6.99
CA SER A 178 -8.53 0.87 7.02
C SER A 178 -8.00 1.18 8.41
N PHE A 179 -6.92 1.94 8.49
CA PHE A 179 -6.47 2.50 9.75
C PHE A 179 -7.19 3.83 9.98
N ILE A 180 -8.03 3.85 11.00
CA ILE A 180 -8.59 5.11 11.52
C ILE A 180 -7.69 5.62 12.62
N TYR A 181 -7.41 6.92 12.57
CA TYR A 181 -6.77 7.63 13.66
C TYR A 181 -7.85 8.21 14.57
N LEU A 182 -7.92 7.71 15.79
CA LEU A 182 -8.82 8.20 16.82
C LEU A 182 -8.12 9.33 17.59
N ILE A 183 -8.41 10.57 17.20
CA ILE A 183 -7.94 11.76 17.92
C ILE A 183 -8.85 11.97 19.12
N LYS A 184 -8.30 11.80 20.32
CA LYS A 184 -8.97 12.02 21.61
C LYS A 184 -8.65 13.44 22.06
N VAL A 185 -9.66 14.31 22.04
CA VAL A 185 -9.58 15.68 22.54
C VAL A 185 -10.22 15.68 23.93
N ASN A 186 -9.41 15.89 24.95
CA ASN A 186 -9.86 16.05 26.32
C ASN A 186 -9.80 17.54 26.67
N ILE A 187 -10.94 18.10 27.06
CA ILE A 187 -11.02 19.49 27.52
C ILE A 187 -11.41 19.46 28.99
N VAL A 188 -10.65 20.19 29.80
CA VAL A 188 -10.95 20.41 31.21
C VAL A 188 -11.55 21.80 31.36
N LEU A 189 -12.79 21.87 31.85
CA LEU A 189 -13.47 23.12 32.18
C LEU A 189 -13.45 23.32 33.69
N LEU A 190 -13.13 24.53 34.13
CA LEU A 190 -13.15 24.90 35.55
C LEU A 190 -14.59 25.05 36.11
N ASN A 191 -15.57 25.29 35.24
CA ASN A 191 -16.98 25.41 35.61
C ASN A 191 -17.88 24.88 34.48
N LYS A 192 -19.00 24.22 34.83
CA LYS A 192 -19.95 23.68 33.86
C LYS A 192 -20.84 24.77 33.29
N ASN A 193 -20.43 25.38 32.17
CA ASN A 193 -21.27 26.30 31.40
C ASN A 193 -21.83 25.62 30.14
N HIS A 194 -23.16 25.56 30.04
CA HIS A 194 -23.83 24.98 28.88
C HIS A 194 -23.52 25.73 27.56
N LYS A 195 -23.26 27.04 27.62
CA LYS A 195 -22.87 27.84 26.45
C LYS A 195 -21.49 27.44 25.92
N ASP A 196 -20.52 27.22 26.81
CA ASP A 196 -19.16 26.84 26.43
C ASP A 196 -19.09 25.42 25.87
N VAL A 197 -19.81 24.48 26.50
CA VAL A 197 -19.98 23.12 25.96
C VAL A 197 -20.58 23.15 24.55
N LYS A 198 -21.58 24.02 24.30
CA LYS A 198 -22.19 24.19 22.96
C LYS A 198 -21.21 24.83 21.97
N ARG A 199 -20.39 25.80 22.40
CA ARG A 199 -19.36 26.46 21.58
C ARG A 199 -18.27 25.49 21.16
N ILE A 200 -17.74 24.72 22.11
CA ILE A 200 -16.74 23.66 21.88
C ILE A 200 -17.25 22.63 20.87
N LYS A 201 -18.46 22.09 21.10
CA LYS A 201 -19.08 21.12 20.19
C LYS A 201 -19.24 21.69 18.78
N THR A 202 -19.61 22.97 18.66
CA THR A 202 -19.75 23.66 17.37
C THR A 202 -18.40 23.80 16.66
N ARG A 203 -17.34 24.25 17.34
CA ARG A 203 -16.00 24.39 16.76
C ARG A 203 -15.45 23.05 16.28
N ILE A 204 -15.59 21.99 17.08
CA ILE A 204 -15.18 20.63 16.67
C ILE A 204 -16.01 20.13 15.49
N LYS A 205 -17.31 20.45 15.43
CA LYS A 205 -18.16 20.10 14.29
C LYS A 205 -17.70 20.79 12.99
N ILE A 206 -17.25 22.04 13.07
CA ILE A 206 -16.69 22.78 11.90
C ILE A 206 -15.39 22.11 11.44
N ILE A 207 -14.47 21.81 12.36
CA ILE A 207 -13.21 21.12 12.03
C ILE A 207 -13.50 19.74 11.42
N LYS A 208 -14.43 18.97 12.00
CA LYS A 208 -14.86 17.67 11.45
C LYS A 208 -15.37 17.78 10.02
N LYS A 209 -16.13 18.83 9.68
CA LYS A 209 -16.62 19.04 8.31
C LYS A 209 -15.49 19.31 7.32
N ASN A 210 -14.38 19.91 7.77
CA ASN A 210 -13.23 20.21 6.91
C ASN A 210 -12.31 19.00 6.68
N ILE A 211 -12.44 17.95 7.50
CA ILE A 211 -11.69 16.71 7.30
C ILE A 211 -12.35 15.92 6.16
N ARG A 212 -11.78 16.04 4.96
CA ARG A 212 -12.22 15.28 3.77
C ARG A 212 -11.86 13.78 3.82
N ASN A 213 -11.08 13.36 4.81
CA ASN A 213 -10.57 11.99 4.92
C ASN A 213 -11.36 11.17 5.96
N ASN A 214 -12.04 10.12 5.51
CA ASN A 214 -12.82 9.21 6.37
C ASN A 214 -11.97 8.37 7.36
N SER A 215 -10.65 8.53 7.33
CA SER A 215 -9.69 7.78 8.15
C SER A 215 -9.30 8.51 9.44
N ILE A 216 -9.98 9.61 9.81
CA ILE A 216 -9.76 10.34 11.06
C ILE A 216 -11.09 10.46 11.81
N ARG A 217 -11.09 10.06 13.08
CA ARG A 217 -12.25 10.19 13.97
C ARG A 217 -11.84 11.02 15.19
N ILE A 218 -12.59 12.08 15.48
CA ILE A 218 -12.36 12.89 16.69
C ILE A 218 -13.37 12.49 17.77
N LYS A 219 -12.87 11.98 18.90
CA LYS A 219 -13.61 11.73 20.13
C LYS A 219 -13.34 12.88 21.09
N LEU A 220 -14.41 13.58 21.47
CA LEU A 220 -14.35 14.67 22.43
C LEU A 220 -14.77 14.13 23.80
N ASN A 221 -13.94 14.38 24.79
CA ASN A 221 -14.27 14.24 26.19
C ASN A 221 -14.19 15.62 26.85
N ILE A 222 -15.23 16.00 27.58
CA ILE A 222 -15.23 17.24 28.36
C ILE A 222 -15.35 16.82 29.81
N ALA A 223 -14.28 17.01 30.56
CA ALA A 223 -14.29 16.92 32.00
C ALA A 223 -14.57 18.29 32.59
N VAL A 224 -15.35 18.33 33.67
CA VAL A 224 -15.49 19.53 34.48
C VAL A 224 -14.73 19.25 35.78
N GLU A 225 -13.63 19.95 35.99
CA GLU A 225 -13.05 20.04 37.32
C GLU A 225 -13.90 21.06 38.06
N ASN A 226 -14.78 20.59 38.93
CA ASN A 226 -15.45 21.49 39.85
C ASN A 226 -14.37 22.16 40.69
N ASN A 227 -14.41 23.49 40.75
CA ASN A 227 -13.49 24.29 41.53
C ASN A 227 -13.37 23.66 42.94
N LYS A 228 -12.21 23.11 43.28
CA LYS A 228 -11.90 22.90 44.71
C LYS A 228 -11.93 24.30 45.31
N PRO A 229 -12.63 24.54 46.44
CA PRO A 229 -12.97 25.87 46.93
C PRO A 229 -11.78 26.82 47.23
N ASN A 230 -10.52 26.40 47.04
CA ASN A 230 -9.32 27.12 47.45
C ASN A 230 -8.28 27.44 46.36
N ASN A 231 -8.56 27.24 45.06
CA ASN A 231 -7.60 27.67 44.03
C ASN A 231 -7.79 29.16 43.70
N LYS A 232 -7.19 30.04 44.50
CA LYS A 232 -6.91 31.43 44.09
C LYS A 232 -5.78 31.39 43.06
N TYR A 233 -5.98 32.06 41.92
CA TYR A 233 -4.90 32.30 40.97
C TYR A 233 -3.87 33.22 41.64
N ILE A 234 -2.57 32.91 41.56
CA ILE A 234 -1.51 33.74 42.19
C ILE A 234 -1.51 35.17 41.61
N GLY A 235 -2.07 35.38 40.42
CA GLY A 235 -2.30 36.72 39.85
C GLY A 235 -3.48 37.49 40.43
N ASP A 236 -4.32 36.90 41.28
CA ASP A 236 -5.46 37.58 41.94
C ASP A 236 -5.08 38.22 43.28
N THR A 237 -3.81 38.16 43.69
CA THR A 237 -3.31 38.98 44.80
C THR A 237 -2.78 40.30 44.23
N TYR A 238 -3.58 41.35 44.43
CA TYR A 238 -3.35 42.75 44.08
C TYR A 238 -1.93 43.29 44.33
N LEU A 239 -1.47 44.13 43.40
CA LEU A 239 -0.88 45.44 43.68
C LEU A 239 -1.88 46.50 43.20
#